data_AF-A0A1E5BXF4-F1
#
_entry.id   AF-A0A1E5BXF4-F1
#
_cell.length_a   1.000
_cell.length_b   1.000
_cell.length_c   1.000
_cell.angle_alpha   90.00
_cell.angle_beta   90.00
_cell.angle_gamma   90.00
#
_symmetry.space_group_name_H-M   'P 1'
#
loop_
_entity.id
_entity.type
_entity.pdbx_description
1 polymer ?
#
loop_
_entity_poly.entity_id
_entity_poly.type
_entity_poly.pdbx_seq_one_letter_code
_entity_poly.pdbx_strand_id
1 'polypeptide(L)'
;MPVAEKLHRASNPISRHQRGYTLVELVIGIVVFGVAMVLISTTLFPMFAKSANPHFEARAAALGQAVMNQVLARQFDRNSDPNGSRWRCDEDAGALLAQGIISPNPVPVCTPIPIPTSLSANEGFIATEDYIGCWGDLGSCPRTHRGALDKLIGGAADDYRGFTVDINVVYDNSTFDDSTNNSKLYKRIDLYVDTGNFGRYDFTAYRSNF
;
A
#
# COMPACT_ATOMS: atom_id res chain seq x y z
N MET A 1 81.94 -18.76 46.95
CA MET A 1 81.90 -17.30 47.14
C MET A 1 82.98 -16.72 46.24
N PRO A 2 82.60 -15.94 45.20
CA PRO A 2 82.58 -14.49 45.37
C PRO A 2 81.21 -13.89 45.04
N VAL A 3 80.90 -12.79 45.73
CA VAL A 3 79.67 -12.01 45.60
C VAL A 3 79.83 -11.10 44.38
N ALA A 4 78.99 -11.29 43.36
CA ALA A 4 78.86 -10.35 42.27
C ALA A 4 77.90 -9.22 42.70
N GLU A 5 78.44 -8.01 42.73
CA GLU A 5 77.79 -6.77 43.11
C GLU A 5 76.68 -6.39 42.12
N LYS A 6 75.44 -6.21 42.63
CA LYS A 6 74.29 -5.77 41.82
C LYS A 6 74.42 -4.27 41.53
N LEU A 7 74.77 -3.92 40.29
CA LEU A 7 74.56 -2.57 39.76
C LEU A 7 73.08 -2.36 39.42
N HIS A 8 72.31 -1.84 40.37
CA HIS A 8 70.98 -1.30 40.09
C HIS A 8 71.13 0.02 39.31
N ARG A 9 70.97 -0.07 37.98
CA ARG A 9 70.82 1.11 37.11
C ARG A 9 69.49 1.77 37.42
N ALA A 10 69.50 2.86 38.19
CA ALA A 10 68.32 3.67 38.45
C ALA A 10 67.79 4.25 37.12
N SER A 11 66.64 3.74 36.65
CA SER A 11 65.89 4.38 35.58
C SER A 11 65.21 5.61 36.16
N ASN A 12 65.66 6.81 35.78
CA ASN A 12 64.99 8.06 36.12
C ASN A 12 63.53 8.00 35.62
N PRO A 13 62.52 8.16 36.49
CA PRO A 13 61.16 8.32 36.02
C PRO A 13 61.06 9.66 35.31
N ILE A 14 60.73 9.64 34.02
CA ILE A 14 60.37 10.86 33.29
C ILE A 14 59.11 11.41 33.95
N SER A 15 59.28 12.43 34.81
CA SER A 15 58.18 13.18 35.40
C SER A 15 57.43 13.91 34.29
N ARG A 16 56.37 13.28 33.79
CA ARG A 16 55.37 13.96 32.95
C ARG A 16 54.62 14.94 33.84
N HIS A 17 54.96 16.22 33.72
CA HIS A 17 54.19 17.29 34.31
C HIS A 17 52.74 17.19 33.80
N GLN A 18 51.78 16.98 34.70
CA GLN A 18 50.38 17.09 34.38
C GLN A 18 50.09 18.55 34.04
N ARG A 19 49.92 18.83 32.75
CA ARG A 19 49.41 20.12 32.29
C ARG A 19 47.93 20.17 32.63
N GLY A 20 47.56 21.05 33.56
CA GLY A 20 46.17 21.35 33.86
C GLY A 20 45.52 22.14 32.73
N TYR A 21 44.19 22.08 32.67
CA TYR A 21 43.39 22.85 31.71
C TYR A 21 43.26 24.30 32.17
N THR A 22 43.19 25.22 31.23
CA THR A 22 42.86 26.62 31.55
C THR A 22 41.35 26.78 31.75
N LEU A 23 40.95 27.76 32.56
CA LEU A 23 39.52 28.06 32.77
C LEU A 23 38.82 28.37 31.44
N VAL A 24 39.51 29.08 30.53
CA VAL A 24 38.98 29.44 29.20
C VAL A 24 38.73 28.22 28.33
N GLU A 25 39.63 27.22 28.38
CA GLU A 25 39.48 25.98 27.63
C GLU A 25 38.26 25.16 28.09
N LEU A 26 37.97 25.13 29.40
CA LEU A 26 36.76 24.51 29.92
C LEU A 26 35.49 25.26 29.51
N VAL A 27 35.52 26.60 29.52
CA VAL A 27 34.37 27.42 29.08
C VAL A 27 34.07 27.17 27.59
N ILE A 28 35.10 27.14 26.74
CA ILE A 28 34.91 26.82 25.32
C ILE A 28 34.38 25.39 25.16
N GLY A 29 34.89 24.43 25.95
CA GLY A 29 34.44 23.04 25.93
C GLY A 29 32.95 22.88 26.24
N ILE A 30 32.44 23.50 27.31
CA ILE A 30 31.00 23.41 27.65
C ILE A 30 30.11 24.11 26.62
N VAL A 31 30.58 25.21 26.02
CA VAL A 31 29.84 25.93 24.97
C VAL A 31 29.73 25.09 23.71
N VAL A 32 30.84 24.51 23.25
CA VAL A 32 30.85 23.63 22.06
C VAL A 32 30.03 22.37 22.30
N PHE A 33 30.14 21.77 23.49
CA PHE A 33 29.32 20.61 23.86
C PHE A 33 27.82 20.95 23.89
N GLY A 34 27.45 22.11 24.43
CA GLY A 34 26.07 22.60 24.42
C GLY A 34 25.52 22.77 23.01
N VAL A 35 26.28 23.40 22.12
CA VAL A 35 25.90 23.56 20.70
C VAL A 35 25.74 22.20 20.01
N ALA A 36 26.68 21.28 20.23
CA ALA A 36 26.63 19.93 19.68
C ALA A 36 25.38 19.17 20.15
N MET A 37 25.04 19.25 21.44
CA MET A 37 23.86 18.58 22.01
C MET A 37 22.54 19.12 21.44
N VAL A 38 22.45 20.43 21.18
CA VAL A 38 21.27 21.04 20.55
C VAL A 38 21.13 20.60 19.10
N LEU A 39 22.22 20.57 18.34
CA LEU A 39 22.24 20.07 16.95
C LEU A 39 21.83 18.60 16.87
N ILE A 40 22.36 17.76 17.76
CA ILE A 40 22.00 16.35 17.83
C ILE A 40 20.52 16.20 18.21
N SER A 41 20.05 16.91 19.23
CA SER A 41 18.64 16.80 19.66
C SER A 41 17.69 17.21 18.54
N THR A 42 17.92 18.36 17.91
CA THR A 42 17.02 18.88 16.85
C THR A 42 16.98 17.99 15.60
N THR A 43 18.03 17.22 15.31
CA THR A 43 18.09 16.32 14.15
C THR A 43 17.69 14.88 14.48
N LEU A 44 18.00 14.38 15.68
CA LEU A 44 17.75 13.01 16.10
C LEU A 44 16.28 12.78 16.50
N PHE A 45 15.67 13.70 17.25
CA PHE A 45 14.27 13.58 17.67
C PHE A 45 13.27 13.41 16.51
N PRO A 46 13.32 14.19 15.41
CA PRO A 46 12.38 13.99 14.30
C PRO A 46 12.59 12.68 13.53
N MET A 47 13.77 12.04 13.60
CA MET A 47 14.02 10.74 12.96
C MET A 47 13.24 9.61 13.63
N PHE A 48 13.06 9.67 14.96
CA PHE A 48 12.27 8.65 15.67
C PHE A 48 10.77 8.73 15.37
N ALA A 49 10.23 9.93 15.13
CA ALA A 49 8.81 10.08 14.82
C ALA A 49 8.44 9.55 13.42
N LYS A 50 9.38 9.62 12.47
CA LYS A 50 9.15 9.21 11.06
C LYS A 50 9.58 7.77 10.76
N SER A 51 10.25 7.08 11.68
CA SER A 51 10.80 5.74 11.43
C SER A 51 9.74 4.64 11.30
N ALA A 52 8.52 4.86 11.80
CA ALA A 52 7.41 3.91 11.67
C ALA A 52 6.73 3.96 10.30
N ASN A 53 6.72 5.12 9.64
CA ASN A 53 6.04 5.33 8.35
C ASN A 53 6.46 4.34 7.24
N PRO A 54 7.75 4.06 6.98
CA PRO A 54 8.16 3.14 5.90
C PRO A 54 7.62 1.72 6.11
N HIS A 55 7.39 1.31 7.35
CA HIS A 55 6.79 0.01 7.64
C HIS A 55 5.29 -0.02 7.26
N PHE A 56 4.54 1.04 7.56
CA PHE A 56 3.14 1.15 7.14
C PHE A 56 2.97 1.29 5.64
N GLU A 57 3.85 2.06 5.00
CA GLU A 57 3.89 2.21 3.54
C GLU A 57 4.13 0.87 2.84
N ALA A 58 5.15 0.11 3.26
CA ALA A 58 5.44 -1.21 2.67
C ALA A 58 4.26 -2.18 2.82
N ARG A 59 3.58 -2.15 3.97
CA ARG A 59 2.40 -2.98 4.22
C ARG A 59 1.18 -2.52 3.42
N ALA A 60 0.95 -1.21 3.31
CA ALA A 60 -0.11 -0.65 2.49
C ALA A 60 0.10 -1.01 1.01
N ALA A 61 1.34 -0.95 0.53
CA ALA A 61 1.71 -1.42 -0.80
C ALA A 61 1.43 -2.91 -0.99
N ALA A 62 1.85 -3.77 -0.05
CA ALA A 62 1.57 -5.20 -0.11
C ALA A 62 0.07 -5.50 -0.14
N LEU A 63 -0.73 -4.84 0.72
CA LEU A 63 -2.18 -4.96 0.74
C LEU A 63 -2.82 -4.49 -0.56
N GLY A 64 -2.46 -3.28 -1.01
CA GLY A 64 -2.99 -2.69 -2.24
C GLY A 64 -2.72 -3.56 -3.47
N GLN A 65 -1.51 -4.10 -3.59
CA GLN A 65 -1.15 -5.02 -4.68
C GLN A 65 -1.90 -6.36 -4.58
N ALA A 66 -2.03 -6.92 -3.37
CA ALA A 66 -2.76 -8.18 -3.18
C ALA A 66 -4.25 -8.03 -3.55
N VAL A 67 -4.90 -6.96 -3.09
CA VAL A 67 -6.30 -6.67 -3.43
C VAL A 67 -6.44 -6.36 -4.93
N MET A 68 -5.56 -5.52 -5.49
CA MET A 68 -5.60 -5.20 -6.91
C MET A 68 -5.48 -6.46 -7.79
N ASN A 69 -4.58 -7.38 -7.43
CA ASN A 69 -4.44 -8.66 -8.13
C ASN A 69 -5.71 -9.50 -8.03
N GLN A 70 -6.40 -9.52 -6.87
CA GLN A 70 -7.69 -10.20 -6.75
C GLN A 70 -8.75 -9.55 -7.64
N VAL A 71 -8.86 -8.23 -7.65
CA VAL A 71 -9.84 -7.49 -8.46
C VAL A 71 -9.63 -7.74 -9.96
N LEU A 72 -8.36 -7.69 -10.42
CA LEU A 72 -8.00 -7.88 -11.82
C LEU A 72 -8.13 -9.35 -12.29
N ALA A 73 -8.00 -10.31 -11.38
CA ALA A 73 -8.18 -11.74 -11.67
C ALA A 73 -9.65 -12.14 -11.86
N ARG A 74 -10.60 -11.24 -11.59
CA ARG A 74 -12.02 -11.50 -11.68
C ARG A 74 -12.57 -11.14 -13.05
N GLN A 75 -13.82 -11.53 -13.29
CA GLN A 75 -14.51 -11.24 -14.54
C GLN A 75 -14.64 -9.73 -14.72
N PHE A 76 -14.63 -9.28 -15.97
CA PHE A 76 -14.85 -7.86 -16.26
C PHE A 76 -16.20 -7.39 -15.71
N ASP A 77 -17.25 -8.18 -15.88
CA ASP A 77 -18.61 -7.93 -15.40
C ASP A 77 -19.25 -9.26 -15.00
N ARG A 78 -20.15 -9.27 -14.00
CA ARG A 78 -20.89 -10.48 -13.58
C ARG A 78 -21.73 -11.05 -14.71
N ASN A 79 -22.13 -10.20 -15.63
CA ASN A 79 -22.92 -10.58 -16.79
C ASN A 79 -22.05 -10.98 -17.98
N SER A 80 -20.72 -11.05 -17.87
CA SER A 80 -19.84 -11.55 -18.94
C SER A 80 -19.60 -13.06 -18.82
N ASP A 81 -18.99 -13.68 -19.85
CA ASP A 81 -18.62 -15.09 -19.80
C ASP A 81 -17.74 -15.40 -18.57
N PRO A 82 -18.14 -16.36 -17.70
CA PRO A 82 -17.36 -16.69 -16.52
C PRO A 82 -15.96 -17.22 -16.80
N ASN A 83 -15.77 -17.81 -17.99
CA ASN A 83 -14.48 -18.30 -18.46
C ASN A 83 -13.68 -17.22 -19.22
N GLY A 84 -14.15 -15.98 -19.20
CA GLY A 84 -13.45 -14.77 -19.61
C GLY A 84 -13.00 -14.73 -21.07
N SER A 85 -13.59 -15.54 -21.95
CA SER A 85 -13.01 -15.77 -23.28
C SER A 85 -14.01 -15.89 -24.43
N ARG A 86 -15.31 -16.05 -24.18
CA ARG A 86 -16.26 -16.34 -25.27
C ARG A 86 -17.08 -15.15 -25.73
N TRP A 87 -17.57 -14.32 -24.81
CA TRP A 87 -18.47 -13.22 -25.14
C TRP A 87 -18.43 -12.14 -24.05
N ARG A 88 -18.65 -10.89 -24.46
CA ARG A 88 -18.74 -9.70 -23.60
C ARG A 88 -20.19 -9.39 -23.29
N CYS A 89 -20.44 -8.84 -22.11
CA CYS A 89 -21.72 -8.19 -21.86
C CYS A 89 -21.97 -7.06 -22.89
N ASP A 90 -23.23 -6.81 -23.23
CA ASP A 90 -23.67 -5.87 -24.28
C ASP A 90 -23.26 -6.21 -25.74
N GLU A 91 -22.81 -7.43 -26.03
CA GLU A 91 -22.58 -7.85 -27.42
C GLU A 91 -23.85 -8.30 -28.17
N ASP A 92 -23.81 -8.19 -29.50
CA ASP A 92 -24.88 -8.70 -30.34
C ASP A 92 -24.79 -10.24 -30.48
N ALA A 93 -25.81 -10.94 -29.98
CA ALA A 93 -25.87 -12.41 -30.01
C ALA A 93 -25.85 -12.97 -31.45
N GLY A 94 -26.42 -12.25 -32.42
CA GLY A 94 -26.45 -12.65 -33.83
C GLY A 94 -25.06 -12.58 -34.48
N ALA A 95 -24.30 -11.52 -34.19
CA ALA A 95 -22.92 -11.34 -34.64
C ALA A 95 -22.01 -12.42 -34.07
N LEU A 96 -22.17 -12.77 -32.79
CA LEU A 96 -21.43 -13.87 -32.16
C LEU A 96 -21.76 -15.22 -32.80
N LEU A 97 -23.05 -15.50 -33.03
CA LEU A 97 -23.47 -16.75 -33.67
C LEU A 97 -22.94 -16.86 -35.11
N ALA A 98 -22.90 -15.75 -35.87
CA ALA A 98 -22.31 -15.70 -37.21
C ALA A 98 -20.80 -16.01 -37.21
N GLN A 99 -20.11 -15.79 -36.10
CA GLN A 99 -18.70 -16.15 -35.88
C GLN A 99 -18.53 -17.57 -35.30
N GLY A 100 -19.62 -18.32 -35.09
CA GLY A 100 -19.57 -19.66 -34.49
C GLY A 100 -19.34 -19.66 -32.97
N ILE A 101 -19.51 -18.51 -32.31
CA ILE A 101 -19.37 -18.38 -30.86
C ILE A 101 -20.72 -18.74 -30.20
N ILE A 102 -20.68 -19.65 -29.23
CA ILE A 102 -21.86 -19.99 -28.43
C ILE A 102 -21.94 -19.03 -27.24
N SER A 103 -22.95 -18.17 -27.26
CA SER A 103 -23.30 -17.23 -26.19
C SER A 103 -24.79 -17.36 -25.82
N PRO A 104 -25.21 -16.82 -24.66
CA PRO A 104 -26.64 -16.66 -24.37
C PRO A 104 -27.33 -15.79 -25.44
N ASN A 105 -28.60 -16.05 -25.72
CA ASN A 105 -29.39 -15.26 -26.66
C ASN A 105 -30.71 -14.81 -26.00
N PRO A 106 -30.89 -13.50 -25.69
CA PRO A 106 -29.93 -12.41 -25.91
C PRO A 106 -28.72 -12.50 -24.96
N VAL A 107 -27.60 -11.88 -25.38
CA VAL A 107 -26.45 -11.69 -24.50
C VAL A 107 -26.84 -10.73 -23.36
N PRO A 108 -26.47 -11.03 -22.10
CA PRO A 108 -26.74 -10.14 -20.97
C PRO A 108 -26.09 -8.75 -21.13
N VAL A 109 -26.81 -7.73 -20.67
CA VAL A 109 -26.29 -6.36 -20.64
C VAL A 109 -25.28 -6.16 -19.52
N CYS A 110 -24.28 -5.31 -19.70
CA CYS A 110 -23.29 -5.06 -18.63
C CYS A 110 -23.95 -4.39 -17.43
N THR A 111 -23.48 -4.72 -16.22
CA THR A 111 -24.00 -4.16 -14.97
C THR A 111 -23.78 -2.64 -14.96
N PRO A 112 -24.84 -1.82 -14.72
CA PRO A 112 -24.68 -0.39 -14.62
C PRO A 112 -23.85 -0.03 -13.37
N ILE A 113 -22.93 0.91 -13.53
CA ILE A 113 -22.11 1.48 -12.45
C ILE A 113 -22.50 2.96 -12.29
N PRO A 114 -22.78 3.44 -11.06
CA PRO A 114 -22.69 2.75 -9.76
C PRO A 114 -23.78 1.69 -9.58
N ILE A 115 -23.45 0.59 -8.89
CA ILE A 115 -24.37 -0.53 -8.69
C ILE A 115 -25.50 -0.07 -7.74
N PRO A 116 -26.79 -0.17 -8.15
CA PRO A 116 -27.91 0.37 -7.39
C PRO A 116 -28.25 -0.46 -6.14
N THR A 117 -27.84 -1.72 -6.10
CA THR A 117 -28.04 -2.62 -4.97
C THR A 117 -26.70 -2.96 -4.36
N SER A 118 -26.63 -2.93 -3.02
CA SER A 118 -25.46 -3.40 -2.29
C SER A 118 -25.16 -4.81 -2.75
N LEU A 119 -24.05 -4.98 -3.46
CA LEU A 119 -23.58 -6.31 -3.77
C LEU A 119 -23.45 -7.05 -2.46
N SER A 120 -24.31 -8.03 -2.24
CA SER A 120 -24.29 -8.71 -0.96
C SER A 120 -22.96 -9.43 -0.91
N ALA A 121 -22.15 -9.15 0.12
CA ALA A 121 -20.93 -9.90 0.40
C ALA A 121 -21.18 -11.42 0.54
N ASN A 122 -22.45 -11.86 0.46
CA ASN A 122 -22.91 -13.24 0.48
C ASN A 122 -22.90 -13.94 -0.89
N GLU A 123 -22.91 -13.23 -2.02
CA GLU A 123 -22.78 -13.86 -3.35
C GLU A 123 -21.32 -14.05 -3.80
N GLY A 124 -20.37 -13.56 -2.98
CA GLY A 124 -18.95 -13.56 -3.28
C GLY A 124 -18.56 -12.49 -4.30
N PHE A 125 -17.25 -12.36 -4.51
CA PHE A 125 -16.69 -11.47 -5.52
C PHE A 125 -16.42 -12.27 -6.80
N ILE A 126 -17.31 -12.14 -7.79
CA ILE A 126 -17.18 -12.86 -9.06
C ILE A 126 -16.72 -11.94 -10.21
N ALA A 127 -16.98 -10.64 -10.09
CA ALA A 127 -16.61 -9.62 -11.06
C ALA A 127 -15.87 -8.43 -10.44
N THR A 128 -15.28 -7.58 -11.27
CA THR A 128 -14.52 -6.39 -10.83
C THR A 128 -15.40 -5.39 -10.06
N GLU A 129 -16.62 -5.14 -10.51
CA GLU A 129 -17.54 -4.19 -9.88
C GLU A 129 -18.04 -4.63 -8.49
N ASP A 130 -17.88 -5.92 -8.16
CA ASP A 130 -18.29 -6.48 -6.88
C ASP A 130 -17.46 -5.94 -5.70
N TYR A 131 -16.25 -5.46 -6.00
CA TYR A 131 -15.32 -4.91 -5.02
C TYR A 131 -15.62 -3.47 -4.64
N ILE A 132 -16.53 -2.78 -5.34
CA ILE A 132 -16.82 -1.35 -5.11
C ILE A 132 -17.32 -1.14 -3.68
N GLY A 133 -16.59 -0.34 -2.90
CA GLY A 133 -16.99 0.04 -1.55
C GLY A 133 -15.81 0.22 -0.62
N CYS A 134 -16.10 0.37 0.67
CA CYS A 134 -15.09 0.54 1.71
C CYS A 134 -14.99 -0.68 2.63
N TRP A 135 -13.79 -1.22 2.78
CA TRP A 135 -13.51 -2.47 3.49
C TRP A 135 -12.63 -2.19 4.70
N GLY A 136 -13.16 -2.37 5.91
CA GLY A 136 -12.48 -2.03 7.15
C GLY A 136 -13.45 -1.85 8.32
N ASP A 137 -12.99 -1.16 9.37
CA ASP A 137 -13.82 -0.87 10.54
C ASP A 137 -14.96 0.10 10.19
N LEU A 138 -16.15 -0.12 10.76
CA LEU A 138 -17.37 0.64 10.44
C LEU A 138 -17.22 2.15 10.67
N GLY A 139 -16.40 2.56 11.64
CA GLY A 139 -16.15 3.97 11.94
C GLY A 139 -15.26 4.69 10.92
N SER A 140 -14.41 3.93 10.22
CA SER A 140 -13.46 4.45 9.24
C SER A 140 -14.01 4.43 7.81
N CYS A 141 -15.11 3.70 7.58
CA CYS A 141 -15.75 3.56 6.26
C CYS A 141 -17.09 4.33 6.18
N PRO A 142 -17.09 5.56 5.60
CA PRO A 142 -18.30 6.38 5.50
C PRO A 142 -19.22 6.01 4.33
N ARG A 143 -18.77 5.15 3.39
CA ARG A 143 -19.55 4.76 2.21
C ARG A 143 -20.74 3.88 2.59
N THR A 144 -21.79 3.95 1.78
CA THR A 144 -22.99 3.10 1.92
C THR A 144 -22.66 1.62 1.69
N HIS A 145 -21.87 1.33 0.65
CA HIS A 145 -21.32 0.00 0.42
C HIS A 145 -20.04 -0.16 1.24
N ARG A 146 -20.11 -1.01 2.27
CA ARG A 146 -18.99 -1.28 3.17
C ARG A 146 -19.07 -2.67 3.79
N GLY A 147 -17.91 -3.20 4.17
CA GLY A 147 -17.79 -4.48 4.84
C GLY A 147 -16.53 -4.54 5.68
N ALA A 148 -16.39 -5.59 6.49
CA ALA A 148 -15.15 -5.84 7.22
C ALA A 148 -14.04 -6.30 6.27
N LEU A 149 -12.77 -6.00 6.62
CA LEU A 149 -11.62 -6.28 5.77
C LEU A 149 -11.38 -7.79 5.55
N ASP A 150 -11.81 -8.64 6.47
CA ASP A 150 -11.77 -10.10 6.34
C ASP A 150 -12.64 -10.61 5.18
N LYS A 151 -13.70 -9.89 4.82
CA LYS A 151 -14.50 -10.23 3.64
C LYS A 151 -13.72 -10.02 2.35
N LEU A 152 -12.85 -9.02 2.31
CA LEU A 152 -12.06 -8.67 1.14
C LEU A 152 -10.84 -9.62 0.97
N ILE A 153 -10.04 -9.78 2.03
CA ILE A 153 -8.74 -10.47 1.95
C ILE A 153 -8.66 -11.78 2.75
N GLY A 154 -9.77 -12.21 3.36
CA GLY A 154 -9.81 -13.43 4.17
C GLY A 154 -8.99 -13.34 5.45
N GLY A 155 -8.38 -14.46 5.84
CA GLY A 155 -7.64 -14.60 7.10
C GLY A 155 -6.42 -13.69 7.26
N ALA A 156 -5.95 -13.05 6.18
CA ALA A 156 -4.86 -12.07 6.24
C ALA A 156 -5.29 -10.73 6.87
N ALA A 157 -6.58 -10.49 7.09
CA ALA A 157 -7.08 -9.23 7.64
C ALA A 157 -6.56 -8.91 9.05
N ASP A 158 -6.22 -9.92 9.85
CA ASP A 158 -5.64 -9.71 11.18
C ASP A 158 -4.29 -8.99 11.17
N ASP A 159 -3.54 -9.13 10.07
CA ASP A 159 -2.27 -8.40 9.91
C ASP A 159 -2.56 -6.90 9.70
N TYR A 160 -3.65 -6.53 9.05
CA TYR A 160 -3.94 -5.16 8.62
C TYR A 160 -4.94 -4.43 9.54
N ARG A 161 -4.88 -4.69 10.85
CA ARG A 161 -5.75 -4.01 11.83
C ARG A 161 -5.60 -2.49 11.76
N GLY A 162 -6.72 -1.79 11.70
CA GLY A 162 -6.78 -0.34 11.55
C GLY A 162 -6.57 0.17 10.12
N PHE A 163 -6.32 -0.72 9.15
CA PHE A 163 -6.28 -0.34 7.75
C PHE A 163 -7.69 -0.40 7.17
N THR A 164 -7.95 0.47 6.19
CA THR A 164 -9.15 0.38 5.35
C THR A 164 -8.77 0.40 3.89
N VAL A 165 -9.59 -0.24 3.06
CA VAL A 165 -9.44 -0.26 1.61
C VAL A 165 -10.70 0.29 0.99
N ASP A 166 -10.62 1.44 0.33
CA ASP A 166 -11.71 1.99 -0.47
C ASP A 166 -11.47 1.68 -1.94
N ILE A 167 -12.45 1.05 -2.59
CA ILE A 167 -12.36 0.64 -3.99
C ILE A 167 -13.48 1.33 -4.75
N ASN A 168 -13.10 1.99 -5.83
CA ASN A 168 -14.01 2.56 -6.79
C ASN A 168 -13.74 1.96 -8.16
N VAL A 169 -14.79 1.58 -8.87
CA VAL A 169 -14.71 1.06 -10.23
C VAL A 169 -15.65 1.91 -11.07
N VAL A 170 -15.16 2.38 -12.22
CA VAL A 170 -15.96 3.16 -13.18
C VAL A 170 -15.67 2.67 -14.58
N TYR A 171 -16.64 2.79 -15.47
CA TYR A 171 -16.36 2.69 -16.90
C TYR A 171 -15.56 3.93 -17.33
N ASP A 172 -14.44 3.70 -18.01
CA ASP A 172 -13.61 4.77 -18.56
C ASP A 172 -13.56 4.64 -20.08
N ASN A 173 -14.17 5.61 -20.76
CA ASN A 173 -14.21 5.72 -22.21
C ASN A 173 -13.41 6.93 -22.72
N SER A 174 -12.63 7.55 -21.83
CA SER A 174 -11.88 8.78 -22.13
C SER A 174 -10.38 8.55 -22.26
N THR A 175 -9.85 7.56 -21.53
CA THR A 175 -8.42 7.28 -21.46
C THR A 175 -7.91 6.52 -22.70
N PHE A 176 -8.74 5.66 -23.29
CA PHE A 176 -8.40 4.87 -24.46
C PHE A 176 -9.23 5.33 -25.65
N ASP A 177 -8.55 5.80 -26.70
CA ASP A 177 -9.18 6.20 -27.95
C ASP A 177 -9.64 4.93 -28.67
N ASP A 178 -10.94 4.70 -28.76
CA ASP A 178 -11.50 3.60 -29.53
C ASP A 178 -12.55 4.06 -30.54
N SER A 179 -12.30 3.68 -31.80
CA SER A 179 -13.19 3.77 -32.95
C SER A 179 -14.55 3.07 -32.80
N THR A 180 -14.71 2.16 -31.82
CA THR A 180 -15.94 1.36 -31.67
C THR A 180 -17.11 2.10 -31.01
N ASN A 181 -16.91 3.31 -30.46
CA ASN A 181 -17.91 4.05 -29.64
C ASN A 181 -18.50 3.24 -28.46
N ASN A 182 -17.85 2.16 -28.02
CA ASN A 182 -18.32 1.37 -26.90
C ASN A 182 -17.78 1.94 -25.58
N SER A 183 -18.66 2.59 -24.82
CA SER A 183 -18.29 3.21 -23.54
C SER A 183 -18.01 2.23 -22.41
N LYS A 184 -18.15 0.92 -22.63
CA LYS A 184 -18.03 -0.15 -21.62
C LYS A 184 -16.88 -1.12 -21.90
N LEU A 185 -15.85 -0.65 -22.60
CA LEU A 185 -14.67 -1.44 -22.92
C LEU A 185 -13.63 -1.46 -21.82
N TYR A 186 -13.51 -0.40 -21.03
CA TYR A 186 -12.52 -0.35 -19.96
C TYR A 186 -13.21 0.00 -18.65
N LYS A 187 -12.82 -0.72 -17.59
CA LYS A 187 -13.10 -0.35 -16.21
C LYS A 187 -11.81 0.20 -15.62
N ARG A 188 -11.86 1.40 -15.05
CA ARG A 188 -10.80 1.95 -14.20
C ARG A 188 -11.11 1.54 -12.76
N ILE A 189 -10.12 0.95 -12.10
CA ILE A 189 -10.16 0.55 -10.70
C ILE A 189 -9.27 1.53 -9.96
N ASP A 190 -9.86 2.34 -9.09
CA ASP A 190 -9.16 3.22 -8.17
C ASP A 190 -9.27 2.60 -6.76
N LEU A 191 -8.12 2.25 -6.18
CA LEU A 191 -8.00 1.60 -4.89
C LEU A 191 -7.19 2.49 -3.94
N TYR A 192 -7.71 2.64 -2.73
CA TYR A 192 -7.14 3.51 -1.72
C TYR A 192 -6.94 2.74 -0.42
N VAL A 193 -5.68 2.57 -0.01
CA VAL A 193 -5.35 1.97 1.28
C VAL A 193 -5.09 3.08 2.29
N ASP A 194 -5.98 3.22 3.27
CA ASP A 194 -5.80 4.15 4.39
C ASP A 194 -5.26 3.39 5.61
N THR A 195 -4.14 3.86 6.14
CA THR A 195 -3.46 3.30 7.32
C THR A 195 -3.77 4.07 8.61
N GLY A 196 -4.83 4.89 8.58
CA GLY A 196 -5.21 5.80 9.65
C GLY A 196 -4.23 6.97 9.72
N ASN A 197 -3.47 7.04 10.82
CA ASN A 197 -2.56 8.16 11.07
C ASN A 197 -1.28 8.14 10.21
N PHE A 198 -1.00 7.05 9.49
CA PHE A 198 0.24 6.86 8.73
C PHE A 198 0.09 7.14 7.23
N GLY A 199 -1.06 7.69 6.83
CA GLY A 199 -1.34 8.17 5.48
C GLY A 199 -2.17 7.23 4.63
N ARG A 200 -2.47 7.70 3.43
CA ARG A 200 -3.26 7.04 2.41
C ARG A 200 -2.41 6.78 1.17
N TYR A 201 -2.56 5.60 0.59
CA TYR A 201 -1.79 5.12 -0.55
C TYR A 201 -2.74 4.73 -1.68
N ASP A 202 -2.49 5.27 -2.86
CA ASP A 202 -3.42 5.23 -3.98
C ASP A 202 -2.86 4.31 -5.09
N PHE A 203 -3.74 3.49 -5.66
CA PHE A 203 -3.43 2.57 -6.75
C PHE A 203 -4.51 2.69 -7.81
N THR A 204 -4.10 2.76 -9.07
CA THR A 204 -5.03 2.74 -10.21
C THR A 204 -4.62 1.64 -11.17
N ALA A 205 -5.59 0.87 -11.63
CA ALA A 205 -5.40 -0.11 -12.69
C ALA A 205 -6.59 -0.10 -13.65
N TYR A 206 -6.41 -0.73 -14.80
CA TYR A 206 -7.45 -0.89 -15.80
C TYR A 206 -7.72 -2.37 -16.06
N ARG A 207 -9.00 -2.70 -16.18
CA ARG A 207 -9.47 -3.99 -16.68
C ARG A 207 -10.18 -3.76 -18.00
N SER A 208 -9.67 -4.39 -19.05
CA SER A 208 -10.31 -4.41 -20.37
C SER A 208 -11.48 -5.41 -20.42
N ASN A 209 -12.52 -5.07 -21.16
CA ASN A 209 -13.58 -5.95 -21.63
C ASN A 209 -13.11 -6.55 -22.95
N PHE A 210 -12.17 -7.50 -22.79
CA PHE A 210 -11.36 -8.16 -23.81
C PHE A 210 -10.34 -7.20 -24.44
#